data_AF-A0A2S9GJE3-F1
#
_entry.id   AF-A0A2S9GJE3-F1
#
_cell.length_a   1.000
_cell.length_b   1.000
_cell.length_c   1.000
_cell.angle_alpha   90.00
_cell.angle_beta   90.00
_cell.angle_gamma   90.00
#
_symmetry.space_group_name_H-M   'P 1'
#
loop_
_entity.id
_entity.type
_entity.pdbx_description
1 polymer ?
#
loop_
_entity_poly.entity_id
_entity_poly.type
_entity_poly.pdbx_seq_one_letter_code
_entity_poly.pdbx_strand_id
1 'polypeptide(L)'
;NVETRPGQGYPRTYEDQEEWRGGWVRDRKGRLRLRDGGRFSKLLRIFANPKMPSIDDYYEPWTYDYENLTNAPLGEQMPVAPPRS
;
A
#
# COMPACT_ATOMS: atom_id res chain seq x y z
N ASN A 1 -3.59 0.88 -11.86
CA ASN A 1 -4.67 1.61 -11.15
C ASN A 1 -5.07 2.81 -11.98
N VAL A 2 -6.32 3.28 -11.82
CA VAL A 2 -6.79 4.59 -12.33
C VAL A 2 -7.12 5.43 -11.10
N GLU A 3 -6.73 6.70 -11.10
CA GLU A 3 -6.87 7.56 -9.94
C GLU A 3 -7.69 8.81 -10.27
N THR A 4 -8.65 9.13 -9.39
CA THR A 4 -9.42 10.37 -9.48
C THR A 4 -8.63 11.50 -8.79
N ARG A 5 -8.60 12.69 -9.41
CA ARG A 5 -7.97 13.89 -8.85
C ARG A 5 -9.02 14.96 -8.52
N PRO A 6 -8.90 15.69 -7.38
CA PRO A 6 -7.87 15.57 -6.34
C PRO A 6 -8.06 14.32 -5.45
N GLY A 7 -6.97 13.63 -5.11
CA GLY A 7 -6.99 12.39 -4.33
C GLY A 7 -5.58 11.98 -3.88
N GLN A 8 -5.49 11.03 -2.94
CA GLN A 8 -4.21 10.57 -2.36
C GLN A 8 -3.51 9.49 -3.21
N GLY A 9 -4.17 8.95 -4.23
CA GLY A 9 -3.63 7.91 -5.10
C GLY A 9 -3.48 6.53 -4.44
N TYR A 10 -2.76 5.64 -5.11
CA TYR A 10 -2.53 4.26 -4.66
C TYR A 10 -1.06 3.82 -4.91
N PRO A 11 -0.31 3.38 -3.87
CA PRO A 11 -0.65 3.41 -2.45
C PRO A 11 -0.89 4.84 -1.93
N ARG A 12 -1.55 4.97 -0.78
CA ARG A 12 -1.92 6.29 -0.25
C ARG A 12 -0.70 7.19 -0.15
N THR A 13 -0.81 8.42 -0.63
CA THR A 13 0.24 9.44 -0.58
C THR A 13 1.53 9.07 -1.34
N TYR A 14 1.48 8.17 -2.33
CA TYR A 14 2.68 7.73 -3.06
C TYR A 14 3.49 8.88 -3.69
N GLU A 15 2.87 10.03 -3.94
CA GLU A 15 3.53 11.23 -4.47
C GLU A 15 4.45 11.91 -3.43
N ASP A 16 4.26 11.68 -2.13
CA ASP A 16 5.09 12.25 -1.05
C ASP A 16 6.47 11.57 -0.96
N GLN A 17 7.44 12.17 -1.66
CA GLN A 17 8.80 11.67 -1.68
C GLN A 17 9.63 12.07 -0.45
N GLU A 18 9.12 12.88 0.48
CA GLU A 18 9.76 13.08 1.79
C GLU A 18 9.54 11.84 2.66
N GLU A 19 8.32 11.30 2.61
CA GLU A 19 7.96 10.08 3.32
C GLU A 19 8.51 8.83 2.63
N TRP A 20 8.18 8.60 1.35
CA TRP A 20 8.50 7.35 0.63
C TRP A 20 9.94 7.26 0.12
N ARG A 21 10.67 8.38 0.09
CA ARG A 21 12.06 8.47 -0.38
C ARG A 21 12.32 7.80 -1.74
N GLY A 22 11.34 7.80 -2.62
CA GLY A 22 11.46 7.30 -3.97
C GLY A 22 12.34 8.21 -4.86
N GLY A 23 12.82 7.63 -5.96
CA GLY A 23 13.54 8.35 -7.00
C GLY A 23 14.95 8.83 -6.63
N TRP A 24 15.38 9.89 -7.34
CA TRP A 24 16.74 10.40 -7.31
C TRP A 24 16.78 11.87 -6.86
N VAL A 25 17.87 12.25 -6.21
CA VAL A 25 18.19 13.62 -5.82
C VAL A 25 19.56 14.01 -6.37
N ARG A 26 19.71 15.27 -6.75
CA ARG A 26 20.97 15.84 -7.23
C ARG A 26 21.81 16.27 -6.02
N ASP A 27 23.03 15.75 -5.91
CA ASP A 27 23.97 16.17 -4.87
C ASP A 27 24.52 17.58 -5.16
N ARG A 28 25.16 18.20 -4.15
CA ARG A 28 25.78 19.53 -4.30
C ARG A 28 26.85 19.59 -5.39
N LYS A 29 27.37 18.44 -5.83
CA LYS A 29 28.37 18.28 -6.91
C LYS A 29 27.72 17.97 -8.27
N GLY A 30 26.39 17.99 -8.36
CA GLY A 30 25.63 17.76 -9.59
C GLY A 30 25.37 16.29 -9.95
N ARG A 31 25.78 15.33 -9.12
CA ARG A 31 25.59 13.89 -9.40
C ARG A 31 24.24 13.40 -8.88
N LEU A 32 23.63 12.47 -9.59
CA LEU A 32 22.41 11.81 -9.12
C LEU A 32 22.74 10.79 -8.02
N ARG A 33 21.94 10.81 -6.96
CA ARG A 33 21.97 9.85 -5.85
C ARG A 33 20.55 9.40 -5.53
N LEU A 34 20.38 8.18 -5.06
CA LEU A 34 19.07 7.72 -4.59
C LEU A 34 18.65 8.53 -3.37
N ARG A 35 17.38 8.93 -3.32
CA ARG A 35 16.81 9.67 -2.18
C ARG A 35 16.79 8.82 -0.90
N ASP A 36 16.61 7.52 -1.07
CA ASP A 36 16.70 6.50 -0.02
C ASP A 36 18.14 6.25 0.51
N GLY A 37 19.15 6.89 -0.08
CA GLY A 37 20.53 6.86 0.40
C GLY A 37 21.47 5.95 -0.39
N GLY A 38 22.73 5.90 0.05
CA GLY A 38 23.80 5.17 -0.63
C GLY A 38 23.82 3.66 -0.36
N ARG A 39 24.75 2.96 -1.01
CA ARG A 39 24.89 1.48 -0.93
C ARG A 39 24.99 0.95 0.52
N PHE A 40 25.75 1.62 1.39
CA PHE A 40 25.88 1.24 2.80
C PHE A 40 24.59 1.41 3.60
N SER A 41 23.83 2.49 3.36
CA SER A 41 22.53 2.72 4.03
C SER A 41 21.53 1.63 3.69
N LYS A 42 21.53 1.15 2.44
CA LYS A 42 20.69 0.03 2.01
C LYS A 42 21.12 -1.31 2.62
N LEU A 43 22.43 -1.56 2.72
CA LEU A 43 22.95 -2.78 3.35
C LEU A 43 22.48 -2.91 4.81
N LEU A 44 22.46 -1.80 5.56
CA LEU A 44 22.00 -1.77 6.95
C LEU A 44 20.48 -1.96 7.11
N ARG A 45 19.69 -1.81 6.03
CA ARG A 45 18.22 -1.88 6.04
C ARG A 45 17.66 -3.03 5.20
N ILE A 46 18.52 -3.95 4.76
CA ILE A 46 18.11 -5.04 3.86
C ILE A 46 17.14 -6.01 4.52
N PHE A 47 17.26 -6.23 5.83
CA PHE A 47 16.42 -7.15 6.59
C PHE A 47 15.12 -6.51 7.11
N ALA A 48 15.09 -5.17 7.18
CA ALA A 48 13.92 -4.40 7.59
C ALA A 48 14.01 -3.00 6.98
N ASN A 49 13.21 -2.73 5.95
CA ASN A 49 13.19 -1.43 5.32
C ASN A 49 12.11 -0.55 5.98
N PRO A 50 12.48 0.49 6.76
CA PRO A 50 11.51 1.37 7.43
C PRO A 50 10.69 2.23 6.47
N LYS A 51 11.03 2.26 5.17
CA LYS A 51 10.34 3.03 4.13
C LYS A 51 9.63 2.14 3.10
N MET A 52 9.49 0.85 3.40
CA MET A 52 8.66 -0.05 2.60
C MET A 52 7.18 0.19 2.95
N PRO A 53 6.31 0.46 1.96
CA PRO A 53 4.87 0.52 2.19
C PRO A 53 4.36 -0.80 2.77
N SER A 54 3.53 -0.68 3.80
CA SER A 54 2.80 -1.79 4.40
C SER A 54 1.55 -2.13 3.58
N ILE A 55 0.92 -3.28 3.84
CA ILE A 55 -0.34 -3.66 3.18
C ILE A 55 -1.46 -2.64 3.46
N ASP A 56 -1.41 -1.99 4.64
CA ASP A 56 -2.37 -0.96 5.06
C ASP A 56 -2.31 0.30 4.18
N ASP A 57 -1.14 0.57 3.58
CA ASP A 57 -0.94 1.69 2.65
C ASP A 57 -1.59 1.46 1.28
N TYR A 58 -1.92 0.20 0.98
CA TYR A 58 -2.66 -0.20 -0.21
C TYR A 58 -4.15 -0.37 0.12
N TYR A 59 -4.54 -1.58 0.51
CA TYR A 59 -5.82 -2.00 1.07
C TYR A 59 -5.64 -3.41 1.62
N GLU A 60 -6.38 -3.76 2.67
CA GLU A 60 -6.51 -5.16 3.08
C GLU A 60 -7.44 -5.86 2.07
N PRO A 61 -6.98 -6.89 1.34
CA PRO A 61 -7.82 -7.54 0.35
C PRO A 61 -8.95 -8.30 1.04
N TRP A 62 -10.20 -7.88 0.81
CA TRP A 62 -11.38 -8.61 1.29
C TRP A 62 -12.03 -9.42 0.15
N THR A 63 -12.59 -10.56 0.52
CA THR A 63 -13.53 -11.36 -0.29
C THR A 63 -14.91 -11.32 0.35
N TYR A 64 -15.90 -11.96 -0.26
CA TYR A 64 -17.27 -12.05 0.27
C TYR A 64 -17.64 -13.51 0.56
N ASP A 65 -18.38 -13.74 1.64
CA ASP A 65 -18.92 -15.06 1.96
C ASP A 65 -20.18 -15.36 1.14
N TYR A 66 -19.98 -15.80 -0.10
CA TYR A 66 -21.07 -16.14 -1.02
C TYR A 66 -21.83 -17.41 -0.62
N GLU A 67 -21.21 -18.33 0.12
CA GLU A 67 -21.87 -19.57 0.54
C GLU A 67 -23.03 -19.30 1.50
N ASN A 68 -22.95 -18.21 2.27
CA ASN A 68 -24.05 -17.77 3.13
C ASN A 68 -25.34 -17.46 2.32
N LEU A 69 -25.22 -17.09 1.04
CA LEU A 69 -26.40 -16.81 0.21
C LEU A 69 -27.20 -18.06 -0.16
N THR A 70 -26.58 -19.24 -0.15
CA THR A 70 -27.23 -20.51 -0.53
C THR A 70 -27.46 -21.44 0.65
N ASN A 71 -26.63 -21.35 1.69
CA ASN A 71 -26.59 -22.32 2.79
C ASN A 71 -27.11 -21.74 4.12
N ALA A 72 -27.51 -20.46 4.16
CA ALA A 72 -28.00 -19.85 5.39
C ALA A 72 -29.23 -20.60 5.96
N PRO A 73 -29.29 -20.80 7.28
CA PRO A 73 -30.46 -21.39 7.93
C PRO A 73 -31.68 -20.49 7.79
N LEU A 74 -32.88 -21.09 7.88
CA LEU A 74 -34.13 -20.34 7.83
C LEU A 74 -34.19 -19.31 8.98
N GLY A 75 -34.43 -18.05 8.63
CA GLY A 75 -34.53 -16.96 9.59
C GLY A 75 -35.42 -15.84 9.05
N GLU A 76 -35.74 -14.88 9.92
CA GLU A 76 -36.60 -13.73 9.55
C GLU A 76 -35.88 -12.72 8.64
N GLN A 77 -34.55 -12.75 8.61
CA GLN A 77 -33.71 -11.81 7.87
C GLN A 77 -33.13 -12.50 6.64
N MET A 78 -33.08 -11.76 5.52
CA MET A 78 -32.47 -12.26 4.30
C MET A 78 -30.95 -12.43 4.47
N PRO A 79 -30.34 -13.52 3.98
CA PRO A 79 -28.89 -13.71 4.05
C PRO A 79 -28.17 -12.70 3.15
N VAL A 80 -27.01 -12.25 3.63
CA VAL A 80 -26.10 -11.35 2.90
C VAL A 80 -24.71 -12.00 2.80
N ALA A 81 -23.88 -11.58 1.85
CA ALA A 81 -22.49 -11.99 1.79
C ALA A 81 -21.62 -10.94 2.49
N PRO A 82 -21.28 -11.09 3.79
CA PRO A 82 -20.42 -10.13 4.48
C PRO A 82 -18.99 -10.17 3.92
N PRO A 83 -18.23 -9.04 3.97
CA PRO A 83 -16.83 -9.03 3.61
C PRO A 83 -16.00 -9.83 4.62
N ARG A 84 -14.96 -10.53 4.15
CA ARG A 84 -14.02 -11.33 4.92
C ARG A 84 -12.61 -11.03 4.43
N SER A 85 -11.67 -10.73 5.34
CA SER A 85 -10.25 -10.61 5.03
C SER A 85 -9.55 -11.97 4.93
#